data_AF-A0A023BC17-F1
#
_entry.id   AF-A0A023BC17-F1
#
_cell.length_a   1.000
_cell.length_b   1.000
_cell.length_c   1.000
_cell.angle_alpha   90.00
_cell.angle_beta   90.00
_cell.angle_gamma   90.00
#
_symmetry.space_group_name_H-M   'P 1'
#
loop_
_entity.id
_entity.type
_entity.pdbx_description
1 polymer ?
#
loop_
_entity_poly.entity_id
_entity_poly.type
_entity_poly.pdbx_seq_one_letter_code
_entity_poly.pdbx_strand_id
1 'polypeptide(L)'
;MKFEAYILPTPAIVLIAILLLDLGQTQRFVNAILNLRVGVGKHARAKLKFILIGISAFRLLVQISYLGYTKSRYREFTSNVIAGHMLASVDAEDRLKISVSRAERNFWICFMNIGLWLTVARMNAVLGHLNKKIQNSKLQGPFRPVDMPENTKPVTVRNRKEQKI
;
A
#
# COMPACT_ATOMS: atom_id res chain seq x y z
N MET A 1 13.27 -15.21 -18.08
CA MET A 1 13.31 -14.29 -16.92
C MET A 1 11.96 -13.62 -16.80
N LYS A 2 11.27 -13.66 -15.65
CA LYS A 2 10.02 -12.91 -15.50
C LYS A 2 10.36 -11.49 -15.07
N PHE A 3 10.11 -10.53 -15.96
CA PHE A 3 10.30 -9.07 -15.82
C PHE A 3 9.56 -8.45 -14.61
N GLU A 4 8.81 -9.27 -13.88
CA GLU A 4 7.76 -8.85 -12.97
C GLU A 4 8.26 -8.20 -11.67
N ALA A 5 9.50 -8.47 -11.24
CA ALA A 5 10.07 -7.89 -10.02
C ALA A 5 10.25 -6.36 -10.11
N TYR A 6 10.41 -5.82 -11.32
CA TYR A 6 10.64 -4.39 -11.57
C TYR A 6 9.37 -3.57 -11.76
N ILE A 7 8.22 -4.22 -11.95
CA ILE A 7 6.96 -3.54 -12.30
C ILE A 7 6.35 -2.81 -11.10
N LEU A 8 6.47 -3.37 -9.89
CA LEU A 8 5.89 -2.78 -8.66
C LEU A 8 6.69 -1.64 -8.01
N PRO A 9 8.04 -1.60 -8.03
CA PRO A 9 8.77 -0.48 -7.44
C PRO A 9 8.61 0.84 -8.21
N THR A 10 8.50 0.79 -9.55
CA THR A 10 8.32 1.97 -10.40
C THR A 10 7.11 2.84 -10.01
N PRO A 11 5.88 2.30 -9.91
CA PRO A 11 4.73 3.10 -9.47
C PRO A 11 4.87 3.58 -8.02
N ALA A 12 5.53 2.83 -7.13
CA ALA A 12 5.76 3.28 -5.76
C ALA A 12 6.68 4.51 -5.70
N ILE A 13 7.75 4.53 -6.49
CA ILE A 13 8.67 5.68 -6.60
C ILE A 13 7.95 6.89 -7.20
N VAL A 14 7.17 6.69 -8.27
CA VAL A 14 6.38 7.77 -8.89
C VAL A 14 5.39 8.36 -7.88
N LEU A 15 4.71 7.53 -7.10
CA LEU A 15 3.78 8.00 -6.07
C LEU A 15 4.50 8.79 -4.96
N ILE A 16 5.69 8.35 -4.53
CA ILE A 16 6.49 9.11 -3.56
C ILE A 16 6.90 10.47 -4.13
N ALA A 17 7.41 10.52 -5.36
CA ALA A 17 7.78 11.76 -6.02
C ALA A 17 6.58 12.72 -6.13
N ILE A 18 5.41 12.22 -6.52
CA ILE A 18 4.18 13.01 -6.59
C ILE A 18 3.77 13.54 -5.20
N LEU A 19 3.90 12.73 -4.15
CA LEU A 19 3.58 13.16 -2.79
C LEU A 19 4.55 14.24 -2.28
N LEU A 20 5.81 14.21 -2.72
CA LEU A 20 6.85 15.19 -2.37
C LEU A 20 6.74 16.51 -3.14
N LEU A 21 6.24 16.50 -4.37
CA LEU A 21 6.14 17.70 -5.24
C LEU A 21 5.09 18.74 -4.79
N ASP A 22 4.37 18.49 -3.69
CA ASP A 22 3.35 19.36 -3.08
C ASP A 22 2.31 19.98 -4.02
N LEU A 23 2.04 19.30 -5.14
CA LEU A 23 0.95 19.68 -6.04
C LEU A 23 -0.38 19.28 -5.39
N GLY A 24 -1.04 20.25 -4.75
CA GLY A 24 -2.22 20.00 -3.91
C GLY A 24 -3.37 19.24 -4.59
N GLN A 25 -3.54 19.35 -5.92
CA GLN A 25 -4.51 18.53 -6.66
C GLN A 25 -4.04 17.09 -6.84
N THR A 26 -2.77 16.90 -7.20
CA THR A 26 -2.19 15.57 -7.45
C THR A 26 -2.11 14.74 -6.16
N GLN A 27 -1.81 15.37 -5.02
CA GLN A 27 -1.87 14.71 -3.72
C GLN A 27 -3.28 14.21 -3.36
N ARG A 28 -4.33 14.98 -3.67
CA ARG A 28 -5.73 14.57 -3.45
C ARG A 28 -6.09 13.38 -4.34
N PHE A 29 -5.67 13.41 -5.59
CA PHE A 29 -5.86 12.30 -6.53
C PHE A 29 -5.17 11.01 -6.05
N VAL A 30 -3.89 11.11 -5.65
CA VAL A 30 -3.14 9.97 -5.09
C VAL A 30 -3.81 9.44 -3.82
N ASN A 31 -4.25 10.31 -2.92
CA ASN A 31 -4.96 9.89 -1.71
C ASN A 31 -6.30 9.22 -2.01
N ALA A 32 -7.03 9.67 -3.03
CA ALA A 32 -8.26 9.03 -3.48
C ALA A 32 -7.99 7.61 -4.01
N ILE A 33 -6.96 7.44 -4.86
CA ILE A 33 -6.55 6.13 -5.38
C ILE A 33 -6.13 5.19 -4.24
N LEU A 34 -5.25 5.65 -3.34
CA LEU A 34 -4.71 4.80 -2.27
C LEU A 34 -5.77 4.39 -1.24
N ASN A 35 -6.80 5.21 -1.06
CA ASN A 35 -7.92 4.92 -0.17
C ASN A 35 -9.13 4.33 -0.91
N LEU A 36 -9.02 4.06 -2.21
CA LEU A 36 -10.02 3.33 -2.98
C LEU A 36 -10.27 1.98 -2.30
N ARG A 37 -11.54 1.72 -2.00
CA ARG A 37 -11.97 0.46 -1.38
C ARG A 37 -12.31 -0.51 -2.51
N VAL A 38 -11.45 -1.51 -2.69
CA VAL A 38 -11.69 -2.60 -3.62
C VAL A 38 -12.45 -3.70 -2.86
N GLY A 39 -13.53 -4.19 -3.46
CA GLY A 39 -14.27 -5.34 -2.93
C GLY A 39 -13.43 -6.61 -3.04
N VAL A 40 -13.21 -7.29 -1.93
CA VAL A 40 -12.55 -8.60 -1.87
C VAL A 40 -13.62 -9.60 -1.43
N GLY A 41 -14.17 -10.34 -2.39
CA GLY A 41 -15.27 -11.27 -2.14
C GLY A 41 -16.62 -10.59 -1.85
N LYS A 42 -17.53 -11.32 -1.19
CA LYS A 42 -18.93 -10.88 -0.96
C LYS A 42 -19.09 -9.83 0.14
N HIS A 43 -18.14 -9.73 1.09
CA HIS A 43 -18.33 -8.92 2.31
C HIS A 43 -17.13 -8.06 2.72
N ALA A 44 -15.92 -8.28 2.21
CA ALA A 44 -14.75 -7.49 2.62
C ALA A 44 -14.47 -6.34 1.65
N ARG A 45 -14.17 -5.16 2.19
CA ARG A 45 -13.68 -4.00 1.43
C ARG A 45 -12.27 -3.66 1.92
N ALA A 46 -11.26 -3.96 1.11
CA ALA A 46 -9.88 -3.63 1.43
C ALA A 46 -9.46 -2.34 0.73
N LYS A 47 -8.67 -1.51 1.42
CA LYS A 47 -8.07 -0.33 0.76
C LYS A 47 -6.97 -0.79 -0.18
N LEU A 48 -6.89 -0.21 -1.37
CA LEU A 48 -5.91 -0.54 -2.40
C LEU A 48 -4.48 -0.57 -1.86
N LYS A 49 -4.11 0.39 -0.99
CA LYS A 49 -2.78 0.43 -0.36
C LYS A 49 -2.42 -0.84 0.42
N PHE A 50 -3.37 -1.47 1.12
CA PHE A 50 -3.11 -2.70 1.87
C PHE A 50 -3.00 -3.91 0.95
N ILE A 51 -3.75 -3.92 -0.15
CA ILE A 51 -3.63 -4.95 -1.18
C ILE A 51 -2.22 -4.89 -1.81
N LEU A 52 -1.74 -3.69 -2.16
CA LEU A 52 -0.42 -3.50 -2.76
C LEU A 52 0.73 -3.84 -1.80
N ILE A 53 0.60 -3.50 -0.51
CA ILE A 53 1.53 -3.96 0.53
C ILE A 53 1.49 -5.49 0.64
N GLY A 54 0.30 -6.09 0.65
CA GLY A 54 0.12 -7.55 0.74
C GLY A 54 0.74 -8.29 -0.45
N ILE A 55 0.55 -7.82 -1.68
CA ILE A 55 1.18 -8.38 -2.88
C ILE A 55 2.70 -8.28 -2.78
N SER A 56 3.21 -7.14 -2.30
CA SER A 56 4.65 -6.93 -2.14
C SER A 56 5.24 -7.85 -1.05
N ALA A 57 4.54 -8.01 0.08
CA ALA A 57 4.90 -8.91 1.17
C ALA A 57 4.92 -10.38 0.70
N PHE A 58 3.87 -10.81 -0.01
CA PHE A 58 3.79 -12.14 -0.59
C PHE A 58 4.96 -12.42 -1.55
N ARG A 59 5.31 -11.45 -2.39
CA ARG A 59 6.47 -11.58 -3.28
C ARG A 59 7.79 -11.69 -2.54
N LEU A 60 7.99 -10.92 -1.48
CA LEU A 60 9.19 -11.08 -0.64
C LEU A 60 9.25 -12.47 -0.02
N LEU A 61 8.14 -13.01 0.49
CA LEU A 61 8.10 -14.37 1.03
C LEU A 61 8.52 -15.41 -0.01
N VAL A 62 8.00 -15.32 -1.24
CA VAL A 62 8.42 -16.21 -2.34
C VAL A 62 9.92 -16.08 -2.63
N GLN A 63 10.48 -14.88 -2.62
CA GLN A 63 11.92 -14.67 -2.85
C GLN A 63 12.78 -15.15 -1.69
N ILE A 64 12.32 -15.05 -0.44
CA ILE A 64 13.00 -15.60 0.74
C ILE A 64 13.10 -17.13 0.60
N SER A 65 11.98 -17.79 0.28
CA SER A 65 11.96 -19.24 0.07
C SER A 65 12.87 -19.66 -1.09
N TYR A 66 12.83 -18.93 -2.21
CA TYR A 66 13.68 -19.20 -3.37
C TYR A 66 15.17 -19.01 -3.07
N LEU A 67 15.53 -17.95 -2.35
CA LEU A 67 16.92 -17.69 -1.92
C LEU A 67 17.41 -18.78 -0.98
N GLY A 68 16.60 -19.20 -0.01
CA GLY A 68 16.90 -20.28 0.91
C GLY A 68 17.15 -21.60 0.18
N TYR A 69 16.27 -21.96 -0.76
CA TYR A 69 16.43 -23.15 -1.60
C TYR A 69 17.72 -23.10 -2.42
N THR A 70 18.00 -21.97 -3.07
CA THR A 70 19.19 -21.82 -3.94
C THR A 70 20.49 -21.86 -3.13
N LYS A 71 20.51 -21.25 -1.92
CA LYS A 71 21.66 -21.32 -1.00
C LYS A 71 21.88 -22.72 -0.44
N SER A 72 20.81 -23.44 -0.11
CA SER A 72 20.90 -24.84 0.35
C SER A 72 21.53 -25.73 -0.72
N ARG A 73 21.05 -25.60 -1.97
CA ARG A 73 21.58 -26.37 -3.11
C ARG A 73 23.04 -26.03 -3.42
N TYR A 74 23.43 -24.77 -3.30
CA TYR A 74 24.83 -24.36 -3.44
C TYR A 74 25.72 -24.98 -2.36
N ARG A 75 25.24 -25.01 -1.11
CA ARG A 75 25.98 -25.60 0.02
C ARG A 75 26.15 -27.11 -0.15
N GLU A 76 25.10 -27.80 -0.59
CA GLU A 76 25.12 -29.24 -0.89
C GLU A 76 26.09 -29.58 -2.03
N PHE A 77 26.07 -28.79 -3.11
CA PHE A 77 27.03 -28.95 -4.21
C PHE A 77 28.47 -28.78 -3.73
N THR A 78 28.72 -27.72 -2.94
CA THR A 78 30.06 -27.44 -2.39
C THR A 78 30.54 -28.54 -1.44
N SER A 79 29.67 -29.06 -0.57
CA SER A 79 30.03 -30.16 0.35
C SER A 79 30.34 -31.45 -0.38
N ASN A 80 29.59 -31.78 -1.43
CA ASN A 80 29.80 -33.00 -2.22
C ASN A 80 31.07 -32.94 -3.07
N VAL A 81 31.44 -31.74 -3.54
CA VAL A 81 32.73 -31.49 -4.22
C VAL A 81 33.90 -31.64 -3.25
N ILE A 82 33.81 -31.03 -2.06
CA ILE A 82 34.88 -31.11 -1.04
C ILE A 82 35.06 -32.53 -0.51
N ALA A 83 33.98 -33.29 -0.36
CA ALA A 83 34.01 -34.69 0.04
C ALA A 83 34.52 -35.65 -1.07
N GLY A 84 34.87 -35.13 -2.25
CA GLY A 84 35.40 -35.93 -3.37
C GLY A 84 34.34 -36.79 -4.08
N HIS A 85 33.05 -36.59 -3.78
CA HIS A 85 31.95 -37.36 -4.37
C HIS A 85 31.52 -36.86 -5.76
N MET A 86 31.91 -35.64 -6.16
CA MET A 86 31.64 -35.08 -7.49
C MET A 86 32.88 -34.37 -8.05
N LEU A 87 33.20 -34.64 -9.33
CA LEU A 87 34.10 -33.79 -10.12
C LEU A 87 33.39 -32.45 -10.36
N ALA A 88 33.93 -31.37 -9.77
CA ALA A 88 33.41 -30.03 -10.01
C ALA A 88 33.65 -29.63 -11.48
N SER A 89 32.59 -29.57 -12.27
CA SER A 89 32.63 -28.87 -13.55
C SER A 89 32.53 -27.37 -13.27
N VAL A 90 33.51 -26.59 -13.75
CA VAL A 90 33.58 -25.12 -13.61
C VAL A 90 32.28 -24.46 -14.12
N ASP A 91 31.67 -24.98 -15.19
CA ASP A 91 30.41 -24.46 -15.75
C ASP A 91 29.21 -24.67 -14.79
N ALA A 92 29.18 -25.76 -14.03
CA ALA A 92 28.11 -26.03 -13.06
C ALA A 92 28.21 -25.08 -11.84
N GLU A 93 29.44 -24.81 -11.39
CA GLU A 93 29.70 -23.89 -10.28
C GLU A 93 29.30 -22.45 -10.65
N ASP A 94 29.69 -21.98 -11.83
CA ASP A 94 29.36 -20.64 -12.30
C ASP A 94 27.85 -20.42 -12.47
N ARG A 95 27.13 -21.42 -13.00
CA ARG A 95 25.67 -21.37 -13.11
C ARG A 95 24.99 -21.25 -11.75
N LEU A 96 25.48 -21.98 -10.75
CA LEU A 96 24.96 -21.90 -9.40
C LEU A 96 25.27 -20.55 -8.74
N LYS A 97 26.51 -20.04 -8.85
CA LYS A 97 26.87 -18.70 -8.35
C LYS A 97 26.01 -17.60 -8.97
N ILE A 98 25.80 -17.66 -10.29
CA ILE A 98 24.92 -16.72 -11.00
C ILE A 98 23.48 -16.84 -10.49
N SER A 99 22.99 -18.05 -10.22
CA SER A 99 21.64 -18.26 -9.69
C SER A 99 21.45 -17.66 -8.29
N VAL A 100 22.43 -17.84 -7.39
CA VAL A 100 22.41 -17.26 -6.03
C VAL A 100 22.47 -15.74 -6.09
N SER A 101 23.39 -15.18 -6.89
CA SER A 101 23.52 -13.73 -7.08
C SER A 101 22.22 -13.11 -7.64
N ARG A 102 21.53 -13.80 -8.55
CA ARG A 102 20.21 -13.37 -9.06
C ARG A 102 19.14 -13.40 -7.97
N ALA A 103 19.10 -14.46 -7.17
CA ALA A 103 18.15 -14.59 -6.06
C ALA A 103 18.36 -13.49 -5.01
N GLU A 104 19.61 -13.17 -4.67
CA GLU A 104 19.94 -12.08 -3.73
C GLU A 104 19.51 -10.71 -4.26
N ARG A 105 19.80 -10.40 -5.53
CA ARG A 105 19.33 -9.15 -6.14
C ARG A 105 17.80 -9.04 -6.10
N ASN A 106 17.09 -10.10 -6.47
CA ASN A 106 15.62 -10.11 -6.45
C ASN A 106 15.07 -9.95 -5.03
N PHE A 107 15.70 -10.58 -4.04
CA PHE A 107 15.36 -10.40 -2.62
C PHE A 107 15.46 -8.93 -2.21
N TRP A 108 16.59 -8.27 -2.50
CA TRP A 108 16.78 -6.86 -2.18
C TRP A 108 15.77 -5.94 -2.88
N ILE A 109 15.48 -6.19 -4.16
CA ILE A 109 14.46 -5.44 -4.92
C ILE A 109 13.08 -5.61 -4.27
N CYS A 110 12.68 -6.84 -3.92
CA CYS A 110 11.40 -7.08 -3.26
C CYS A 110 11.32 -6.47 -1.86
N PHE A 111 12.42 -6.50 -1.10
CA PHE A 111 12.52 -5.88 0.22
C PHE A 111 12.35 -4.36 0.12
N MET A 112 13.08 -3.71 -0.78
CA MET A 112 12.96 -2.27 -1.03
C MET A 112 11.57 -1.89 -1.52
N ASN A 113 10.95 -2.72 -2.37
CA ASN A 113 9.58 -2.49 -2.84
C ASN A 113 8.57 -2.46 -1.70
N ILE A 114 8.65 -3.37 -0.72
CA ILE A 114 7.80 -3.30 0.49
C ILE A 114 8.06 -2.01 1.26
N GLY A 115 9.33 -1.65 1.44
CA GLY A 115 9.73 -0.40 2.09
C GLY A 115 9.08 0.81 1.43
N LEU A 116 9.11 0.89 0.10
CA LEU A 116 8.48 1.97 -0.67
C LEU A 116 6.97 2.02 -0.43
N TRP A 117 6.27 0.88 -0.49
CA TRP A 117 4.82 0.85 -0.24
C TRP A 117 4.44 1.19 1.20
N LEU A 118 5.28 0.84 2.18
CA LEU A 118 5.11 1.27 3.58
C LEU A 118 5.30 2.78 3.71
N THR A 119 6.31 3.35 3.04
CA THR A 119 6.53 4.80 3.00
C THR A 119 5.35 5.52 2.38
N VAL A 120 4.84 5.07 1.24
CA VAL A 120 3.62 5.60 0.60
C VAL A 120 2.42 5.54 1.57
N ALA A 121 2.23 4.43 2.28
CA ALA A 121 1.14 4.27 3.22
C ALA A 121 1.26 5.21 4.43
N ARG A 122 2.48 5.41 4.94
CA ARG A 122 2.79 6.35 6.03
C ARG A 122 2.57 7.80 5.60
N MET A 123 3.07 8.20 4.43
CA MET A 123 2.89 9.55 3.89
C MET A 123 1.40 9.88 3.69
N ASN A 124 0.63 8.96 3.12
CA ASN A 124 -0.84 9.11 3.00
C ASN A 124 -1.52 9.27 4.36
N ALA A 125 -1.10 8.52 5.39
CA ALA A 125 -1.66 8.66 6.74
C ALA A 125 -1.37 10.04 7.36
N VAL A 126 -0.13 10.54 7.22
CA VAL A 126 0.28 11.87 7.73
C VAL A 126 -0.48 12.98 7.00
N LEU A 127 -0.54 12.94 5.66
CA LEU A 127 -1.27 13.92 4.87
C LEU A 127 -2.78 13.89 5.15
N GLY A 128 -3.34 12.70 5.38
CA GLY A 128 -4.73 12.55 5.80
C GLY A 128 -5.03 13.22 7.14
N HIS A 129 -4.10 13.15 8.10
CA HIS A 129 -4.24 13.80 9.39
C HIS A 129 -4.10 15.33 9.29
N LEU A 130 -3.15 15.83 8.49
CA LEU A 130 -2.97 17.26 8.25
C LEU A 130 -4.19 17.87 7.56
N ASN A 131 -4.73 17.22 6.52
CA ASN A 131 -5.93 17.70 5.83
C ASN A 131 -7.16 17.75 6.75
N LYS A 132 -7.33 16.77 7.65
CA LYS A 132 -8.39 16.80 8.66
C LYS A 132 -8.22 17.94 9.65
N LYS A 133 -6.99 18.19 10.13
CA LYS A 133 -6.70 19.34 11.01
C LYS A 133 -7.03 20.66 10.32
N ILE A 134 -6.63 20.83 9.05
CA ILE A 134 -6.92 22.03 8.27
C ILE A 134 -8.43 22.22 8.09
N GLN A 135 -9.19 21.18 7.74
CA GLN A 135 -10.65 21.26 7.61
C GLN A 135 -11.33 21.63 8.93
N ASN A 136 -10.92 21.00 10.05
CA ASN A 136 -11.47 21.30 11.36
C ASN A 136 -11.13 22.73 11.82
N SER A 137 -9.95 23.25 11.47
CA SER A 137 -9.59 24.65 11.75
C SER A 137 -10.39 25.65 10.91
N LYS A 138 -10.74 25.30 9.66
CA LYS A 138 -11.61 26.13 8.80
C LYS A 138 -13.07 26.14 9.27
N LEU A 139 -13.55 25.03 9.82
CA LEU A 139 -14.87 24.91 10.46
C LEU A 139 -14.94 25.65 11.82
N GLN A 140 -13.81 26.03 12.38
CA GLN A 140 -13.71 26.88 13.58
C GLN A 140 -13.45 28.36 13.26
N GLY A 141 -13.71 28.80 12.02
CA GLY A 141 -13.77 30.23 11.69
C GLY A 141 -14.82 30.98 12.54
N PRO A 142 -14.71 32.31 12.67
CA PRO A 142 -15.45 33.11 13.66
C PRO A 142 -16.97 33.14 13.50
N PHE A 143 -17.52 32.55 12.43
CA PHE A 143 -18.95 32.39 12.23
C PHE A 143 -19.34 30.93 12.46
N ARG A 144 -19.58 30.58 13.72
CA ARG A 144 -20.57 29.52 14.00
C ARG A 144 -21.95 30.15 13.73
N PRO A 145 -22.83 29.55 12.90
CA PRO A 145 -24.24 29.84 13.04
C PRO A 145 -24.59 29.47 14.48
N VAL A 146 -25.02 30.47 15.25
CA VAL A 146 -25.52 30.28 16.61
C VAL A 146 -26.65 29.25 16.51
N ASP A 147 -26.50 28.13 17.21
CA ASP A 147 -27.58 27.18 17.40
C ASP A 147 -28.76 27.96 17.98
N MET A 148 -29.78 28.23 17.16
CA MET A 148 -31.01 28.79 17.69
C MET A 148 -31.59 27.77 18.66
N PRO A 149 -31.95 28.18 19.89
CA PRO A 149 -32.57 27.28 20.84
C PRO A 149 -33.85 26.71 20.22
N GLU A 150 -33.94 25.38 20.24
CA GLU A 150 -35.08 24.56 19.84
C GLU A 150 -36.29 24.85 20.75
N ASN A 151 -36.96 25.98 20.53
CA ASN A 151 -38.26 26.25 21.13
C ASN A 151 -39.10 27.20 20.28
N THR A 152 -39.47 26.75 19.09
CA THR A 152 -40.69 27.23 18.44
C THR A 152 -41.57 26.03 18.18
N LYS A 153 -42.39 25.69 19.18
CA LYS A 153 -43.55 24.81 18.99
C LYS A 153 -44.34 25.35 17.80
N PRO A 154 -44.76 24.52 16.83
CA PRO A 154 -45.69 24.96 15.81
C PRO A 154 -47.01 25.31 16.52
N VAL A 155 -47.39 26.60 16.48
CA VAL A 155 -48.74 27.03 16.84
C VAL A 155 -49.67 26.42 15.79
N THR A 156 -50.33 25.34 16.16
CA THR A 156 -51.45 24.77 15.41
C THR A 156 -52.59 25.78 15.45
N VAL A 157 -52.67 26.63 14.43
CA VAL A 157 -53.82 27.50 14.19
C VAL A 157 -54.99 26.58 13.84
N ARG A 158 -55.82 26.34 14.85
CA ARG A 158 -57.09 25.61 14.78
C ARG A 158 -58.04 26.41 13.88
N ASN A 159 -58.09 26.10 12.59
CA ASN A 159 -59.07 26.70 11.70
C ASN A 159 -60.44 26.08 11.97
N ARG A 160 -61.23 26.81 12.76
CA ARG A 160 -62.61 26.50 13.12
C ARG A 160 -63.52 27.29 12.20
N LYS A 161 -63.88 26.73 11.05
CA LYS A 161 -65.01 27.10 10.18
C LYS A 161 -65.37 25.87 9.34
N GLU A 162 -66.59 25.45 9.06
CA GLU A 162 -67.97 25.86 9.37
C GLU A 162 -68.78 24.60 8.95
N GLN A 163 -69.38 23.86 9.89
CA GLN A 163 -70.83 23.65 9.99
C GLN A 163 -71.71 24.34 8.91
N LYS A 164 -72.67 23.54 8.38
CA LYS A 164 -73.74 23.78 7.37
C LYS A 164 -73.34 23.22 5.99
N ILE A 165 -74.00 22.23 5.38
CA ILE A 165 -75.38 21.67 5.46
C ILE A 165 -75.29 20.16 5.31
#